data_AF-A0A960AVP0-F1
#
_entry.id   AF-A0A960AVP0-F1
#
_cell.length_a   1.000
_cell.length_b   1.000
_cell.length_c   1.000
_cell.angle_alpha   90.00
_cell.angle_beta   90.00
_cell.angle_gamma   90.00
#
_symmetry.space_group_name_H-M   'P 1'
#
loop_
_entity.id
_entity.type
_entity.pdbx_description
1 polymer ?
#
loop_
_entity_poly.entity_id
_entity_poly.type
_entity_poly.pdbx_seq_one_letter_code
_entity_poly.pdbx_strand_id
1 'polypeptide(L)' 'MRVACCGLTTLDVVQCTDRFPAPDEKLQATSTLMEFGGPAANAAFTAAALGASATLVSAVGGGSVGR' A
#
# COMPACT_ATOMS: atom_id res chain seq x y z
N MET A 1 20.24 -12.81 6.47
CA MET A 1 20.20 -11.36 6.77
C MET A 1 18.88 -11.04 7.46
N ARG A 2 18.89 -10.15 8.48
CA ARG A 2 17.67 -9.69 9.17
C ARG A 2 17.47 -8.21 8.90
N VAL A 3 16.24 -7.79 8.61
CA VAL A 3 15.89 -6.41 8.24
C VAL A 3 14.69 -5.95 9.07
N ALA A 4 14.80 -4.78 9.72
CA ALA A 4 13.67 -4.11 10.35
C ALA A 4 13.29 -2.88 9.51
N CYS A 5 12.04 -2.83 9.05
CA CYS A 5 11.48 -1.72 8.30
C CYS A 5 10.50 -0.98 9.20
N CYS A 6 10.86 0.23 9.61
CA CYS A 6 10.09 1.03 10.56
C CYS A 6 9.49 2.25 9.85
N GLY A 7 8.17 2.41 9.86
CA GLY A 7 7.54 3.58 9.27
C GLY A 7 6.10 3.34 8.82
N LEU A 8 5.68 4.07 7.79
CA LEU A 8 4.31 4.13 7.32
C LEU A 8 3.88 2.86 6.56
N THR A 9 2.68 2.40 6.88
CA THR A 9 1.88 1.45 6.09
C THR A 9 0.59 2.14 5.66
N THR A 10 0.21 1.97 4.39
CA THR A 10 -1.04 2.50 3.83
C THR A 10 -1.88 1.37 3.25
N LEU A 11 -3.17 1.66 3.09
CA LEU A 11 -4.03 0.96 2.15
C LEU A 11 -4.09 1.83 0.89
N ASP A 12 -3.60 1.31 -0.21
CA ASP A 12 -3.65 1.99 -1.50
C ASP A 12 -4.96 1.59 -2.19
N VAL A 13 -5.83 2.58 -2.39
CA VAL A 13 -7.10 2.43 -3.13
C VAL A 13 -6.87 2.92 -4.55
N VAL A 14 -6.60 2.00 -5.47
CA VAL A 14 -6.24 2.32 -6.84
C VAL A 14 -7.50 2.29 -7.72
N GLN A 15 -7.83 3.43 -8.31
CA GLN A 15 -8.93 3.56 -9.27
C GLN A 15 -8.36 3.51 -10.69
N CYS A 16 -8.69 2.46 -11.43
CA CYS A 16 -8.26 2.31 -12.81
C CYS A 16 -9.22 3.06 -13.73
N THR A 17 -8.67 3.90 -14.60
CA THR A 17 -9.42 4.75 -15.54
C THR A 17 -8.66 4.86 -16.84
N ASP A 18 -9.37 5.00 -17.96
CA ASP A 18 -8.73 5.12 -19.29
C ASP A 18 -7.97 6.45 -19.47
N ARG A 19 -8.28 7.45 -18.63
CA ARG A 19 -7.61 8.75 -18.55
C ARG A 19 -7.82 9.39 -17.18
N PHE A 20 -7.01 10.40 -16.87
CA PHE A 20 -7.27 11.26 -15.72
C PHE A 20 -8.57 12.09 -15.91
N PRO A 21 -9.28 12.42 -14.82
CA PRO A 21 -10.40 13.36 -14.86
C PRO A 21 -9.90 14.77 -15.20
N ALA A 22 -10.68 15.52 -15.97
CA ALA A 22 -10.49 16.96 -16.12
C ALA A 22 -10.87 17.70 -14.83
N PRO A 23 -10.47 18.98 -14.65
CA PRO A 23 -10.96 19.79 -13.55
C PRO A 23 -12.49 19.77 -13.45
N ASP A 24 -13.00 19.57 -12.24
CA ASP A 24 -14.43 19.47 -11.92
C ASP A 24 -15.22 18.34 -12.63
N GLU A 25 -14.54 17.40 -13.26
CA GLU A 25 -15.16 16.24 -13.90
C GLU A 25 -15.30 15.07 -12.92
N LYS A 26 -16.46 14.41 -12.97
CA LYS A 26 -16.64 13.08 -12.36
C LYS A 26 -16.43 12.01 -13.42
N LEU A 27 -15.47 11.13 -13.18
CA LEU A 27 -15.19 9.98 -14.04
C LEU A 27 -15.44 8.68 -13.26
N GLN A 28 -16.05 7.69 -13.92
CA GLN A 28 -16.24 6.36 -13.35
C GLN A 28 -15.01 5.49 -13.61
N ALA A 29 -14.53 4.80 -12.59
CA ALA A 29 -13.45 3.83 -12.72
C ALA A 29 -13.90 2.57 -13.47
N THR A 30 -13.01 2.00 -14.29
CA THR A 30 -13.23 0.71 -14.96
C THR A 30 -12.99 -0.46 -14.02
N SER A 31 -12.13 -0.28 -13.02
CA SER A 31 -11.94 -1.20 -11.90
C SER A 31 -11.34 -0.49 -10.68
N THR A 32 -11.45 -1.14 -9.52
CA THR A 32 -10.81 -0.69 -8.27
C THR A 32 -9.96 -1.84 -7.73
N LEU A 33 -8.72 -1.53 -7.35
CA LEU A 33 -7.81 -2.45 -6.66
C LEU A 33 -7.54 -1.93 -5.25
N MET A 34 -7.43 -2.86 -4.30
CA MET A 34 -7.16 -2.57 -2.90
C MET A 34 -5.88 -3.28 -2.51
N GLU A 35 -4.79 -2.53 -2.35
CA GLU A 35 -3.47 -3.09 -2.11
C GLU A 35 -2.85 -2.53 -0.83
N PHE A 36 -1.88 -3.24 -0.25
CA PHE A 36 -1.05 -2.62 0.78
C PHE A 36 -0.06 -1.65 0.12
N GLY A 37 0.30 -0.62 0.86
CA GLY A 37 1.31 0.34 0.45
C GLY A 37 2.07 0.92 1.63
N GLY A 38 2.73 2.03 1.37
CA GLY A 38 3.55 2.74 2.34
C GLY A 38 5.02 2.31 2.27
N PRO A 39 5.97 3.26 2.41
CA PRO A 39 7.39 2.97 2.20
C PRO A 39 7.93 1.82 3.08
N ALA A 40 7.50 1.72 4.34
CA ALA A 40 7.99 0.69 5.24
C ALA A 40 7.44 -0.69 4.89
N ALA A 41 6.15 -0.78 4.54
CA ALA A 41 5.54 -2.04 4.13
C ALA A 41 6.15 -2.56 2.83
N ASN A 42 6.33 -1.67 1.83
CA ASN A 42 6.94 -2.03 0.56
C ASN A 42 8.38 -2.51 0.75
N ALA A 43 9.19 -1.82 1.56
CA ALA A 43 10.55 -2.25 1.87
C ALA A 43 10.60 -3.61 2.58
N ALA A 44 9.72 -3.85 3.55
CA ALA A 44 9.65 -5.12 4.27
C ALA A 44 9.24 -6.27 3.33
N PHE A 45 8.24 -6.03 2.48
CA PHE A 45 7.78 -6.99 1.49
C PHE A 45 8.88 -7.34 0.49
N THR A 46 9.55 -6.34 -0.09
CA THR A 46 10.67 -6.55 -1.01
C THR A 46 11.83 -7.29 -0.33
N ALA A 47 12.20 -6.93 0.89
CA ALA A 47 13.25 -7.61 1.63
C ALA A 47 12.93 -9.10 1.87
N ALA A 48 11.68 -9.41 2.23
CA ALA A 48 11.21 -10.79 2.37
C ALA A 48 11.23 -11.55 1.04
N ALA A 49 10.75 -10.93 -0.05
CA ALA A 49 10.75 -11.53 -1.39
C ALA A 49 12.16 -11.87 -1.90
N LEU A 50 13.18 -11.11 -1.49
CA LEU A 50 14.59 -11.37 -1.78
C LEU A 50 15.26 -12.36 -0.80
N GLY A 51 14.50 -12.97 0.12
CA GLY A 51 14.99 -14.01 1.02
C GLY A 51 15.55 -13.53 2.36
N ALA A 52 15.35 -12.24 2.72
CA ALA A 52 15.71 -11.77 4.06
C ALA A 52 14.62 -12.10 5.09
N SER A 53 15.01 -12.23 6.36
CA SER A 53 14.06 -12.24 7.47
C SER A 53 13.67 -10.80 7.78
N ALA A 54 12.52 -10.37 7.29
CA ALA A 54 12.02 -8.99 7.43
C ALA A 54 11.02 -8.86 8.59
N THR A 55 11.09 -7.76 9.33
CA THR A 55 10.12 -7.36 10.35
C THR A 55 9.63 -5.95 10.01
N LEU A 56 8.32 -5.80 9.84
CA LEU A 56 7.67 -4.51 9.67
C LEU A 56 7.25 -3.96 11.04
N VAL A 57 7.65 -2.73 11.35
CA VAL A 57 7.21 -1.98 12.53
C VAL A 57 6.45 -0.75 12.05
N SER A 58 5.13 -0.76 12.21
CA SER A 58 4.24 0.28 11.69
C SER A 58 3.04 0.48 12.62
N ALA A 59 2.45 1.67 12.56
CA ALA A 59 1.19 1.96 13.23
C ALA A 59 0.04 1.83 12.22
N VAL A 60 -0.90 0.94 12.51
CA VAL A 60 -2.14 0.77 11.74
C VAL A 60 -3.35 1.06 12.62
N GLY A 61 -4.41 1.62 12.04
CA GLY A 61 -5.63 1.94 12.77
C GLY A 61 -6.44 0.68 13.13
N GLY A 62 -7.09 0.65 14.29
CA GLY A 62 -7.90 -0.50 14.75
C GLY A 62 -9.26 -0.68 14.05
N GLY A 63 -9.44 -0.12 12.85
CA GLY A 63 -10.64 -0.29 12.03
C GLY A 63 -10.69 -1.65 11.35
N SER A 64 -11.71 -1.89 10.50
CA SER A 64 -11.83 -3.15 9.74
C SER A 64 -10.68 -3.38 8.75
N VAL A 65 -10.10 -2.31 8.19
CA VAL A 65 -9.00 -2.39 7.23
C VAL A 65 -7.66 -2.70 7.90
N GLY A 66 -7.45 -2.27 9.15
CA GLY A 66 -6.17 -2.43 9.85
C GLY A 66 -6.11 -3.62 10.81
N ARG A 67 -7.12 -4.50 10.79
CA ARG A 67 -7.12 -5.79 11.48
C ARG A 67 -6.79 -6.90 10.50
#